data_AF-A0A2N2B6M5-F1
#
_entry.id   AF-A0A2N2B6M5-F1
#
_cell.length_a   1.000
_cell.length_b   1.000
_cell.length_c   1.000
_cell.angle_alpha   90.00
_cell.angle_beta   90.00
_cell.angle_gamma   90.00
#
_symmetry.space_group_name_H-M   'P 1'
#
loop_
_entity.id
_entity.type
_entity.pdbx_description
1 polymer ?
#
loop_
_entity_poly.entity_id
_entity_poly.type
_entity_poly.pdbx_seq_one_letter_code
_entity_poly.pdbx_strand_id
1 'polypeptide(L)' 'CEPCRGRTFSLAGETLVCDTCRTTYDIETHEFIKGAIVCGQYPPEYMEPTVDDGQIIIDLNKVLVWRTRI' A
#
# COMPACT_ATOMS: atom_id res chain seq x y z
N CYS A 1 -2.99 2.83 -4.74
CA CYS A 1 -4.13 1.91 -4.94
C CYS A 1 -4.40 1.81 -6.43
N GLU A 2 -4.33 0.60 -6.95
CA GLU A 2 -4.42 0.31 -8.37
C GLU A 2 -5.70 -0.51 -8.61
N PRO A 3 -6.41 -0.35 -9.74
CA PRO A 3 -6.17 0.61 -10.82
C PRO A 3 -6.75 2.01 -10.55
N CYS A 4 -7.36 2.26 -9.38
CA CYS A 4 -8.10 3.51 -9.14
C CYS A 4 -7.23 4.78 -9.07
N ARG A 5 -5.90 4.66 -9.14
CA ARG A 5 -4.91 5.74 -9.08
C ARG A 5 -4.92 6.54 -7.78
N GLY A 6 -5.52 6.01 -6.72
CA GLY A 6 -5.47 6.61 -5.39
C GLY A 6 -4.03 6.58 -4.83
N ARG A 7 -3.50 7.75 -4.47
CA ARG A 7 -2.13 7.91 -3.96
C ARG A 7 -2.04 8.08 -2.45
N THR A 8 -3.16 8.32 -1.79
CA THR A 8 -3.26 8.51 -0.35
C THR A 8 -4.14 7.44 0.27
N PHE A 9 -3.80 7.11 1.51
CA PHE A 9 -4.51 6.14 2.32
C PHE A 9 -4.71 6.72 3.71
N SER A 10 -5.90 6.51 4.27
CA SER A 10 -6.19 6.77 5.67
C SER A 10 -5.93 5.52 6.50
N LEU A 11 -5.41 5.71 7.71
CA LEU A 11 -5.27 4.65 8.71
C LEU A 11 -6.57 4.52 9.52
N ALA A 12 -7.07 3.30 9.67
CA ALA A 12 -8.22 3.00 10.52
C ALA A 12 -7.93 1.74 11.35
N GLY A 13 -7.25 1.93 12.48
CA GLY A 13 -6.72 0.82 13.29
C GLY A 13 -5.63 0.08 12.51
N GLU A 14 -5.80 -1.23 12.35
CA GLU A 14 -4.88 -2.13 11.63
C GLU A 14 -5.20 -2.21 10.13
N THR A 15 -5.81 -1.16 9.56
CA THR A 15 -6.23 -1.17 8.16
C THR A 15 -5.77 0.07 7.39
N LEU A 16 -5.41 -0.16 6.12
CA LEU A 16 -5.14 0.85 5.12
C LEU A 16 -6.39 1.06 4.26
N VAL A 17 -6.97 2.26 4.27
CA VAL A 17 -8.16 2.60 3.49
C VAL A 17 -7.79 3.56 2.37
N CYS A 18 -7.98 3.16 1.12
CA CYS A 18 -7.74 4.06 -0.02
C CYS A 18 -8.72 5.24 0.01
N ASP A 19 -8.22 6.47 -0.05
CA ASP A 19 -9.08 7.66 0.00
C ASP A 19 -9.93 7.85 -1.27
N THR A 20 -9.54 7.22 -2.39
CA THR A 20 -10.23 7.34 -3.67
C THR A 20 -11.36 6.32 -3.84
N CYS A 21 -11.09 5.02 -3.64
CA CYS A 21 -12.07 3.96 -3.89
C CYS A 21 -12.57 3.27 -2.62
N ARG A 22 -12.07 3.68 -1.44
CA ARG A 22 -12.41 3.10 -0.13
C ARG A 22 -12.07 1.61 0.03
N THR A 23 -11.32 1.02 -0.90
CA THR A 23 -10.78 -0.33 -0.73
C THR A 23 -9.90 -0.37 0.51
N THR A 24 -10.16 -1.36 1.35
CA THR A 24 -9.52 -1.58 2.65
C THR A 24 -8.62 -2.79 2.56
N TYR A 25 -7.40 -2.63 3.04
CA TYR A 25 -6.39 -3.67 3.15
C TYR A 25 -5.93 -3.80 4.60
N ASP A 26 -5.45 -4.97 4.97
CA ASP A 26 -4.71 -5.15 6.23
C ASP A 26 -3.40 -4.32 6.18
N ILE A 27 -3.00 -3.70 7.30
CA ILE A 27 -1.80 -2.85 7.31
C ILE A 27 -0.49 -3.64 7.30
N GLU A 28 -0.49 -4.85 7.88
CA GLU A 28 0.71 -5.67 8.00
C GLU A 28 0.88 -6.59 6.79
N THR A 29 -0.21 -7.25 6.37
CA THR A 29 -0.15 -8.23 5.28
C THR A 29 -0.50 -7.64 3.91
N HIS A 30 -1.07 -6.42 3.88
CA HIS A 30 -1.67 -5.81 2.69
C HIS A 30 -2.77 -6.65 2.03
N GLU A 31 -3.28 -7.69 2.71
CA GLU A 31 -4.35 -8.53 2.18
C GLU A 31 -5.63 -7.73 2.01
N PHE A 32 -6.37 -8.03 0.94
CA PHE A 32 -7.65 -7.39 0.68
C PHE A 32 -8.68 -7.78 1.75
N ILE A 33 -9.30 -6.77 2.37
CA ILE A 33 -10.38 -6.96 3.34
C ILE A 33 -11.74 -6.71 2.69
N LYS A 34 -11.93 -5.54 2.06
CA LYS A 34 -13.22 -5.15 1.44
C LYS A 34 -13.08 -3.96 0.47
N GLY A 35 -14.13 -3.71 -0.32
CA GLY A 35 -14.24 -2.56 -1.23
C GLY A 35 -14.22 -2.98 -2.70
N ALA A 36 -13.59 -2.19 -3.57
CA ALA A 36 -13.55 -2.50 -4.99
C ALA A 36 -12.69 -3.75 -5.26
N ILE A 37 -13.32 -4.85 -5.70
CA ILE A 37 -12.69 -6.16 -5.95
C ILE A 37 -11.49 -6.03 -6.91
N VAL A 38 -11.64 -5.25 -7.98
CA VAL A 38 -10.56 -4.97 -8.94
C VAL A 38 -9.33 -4.35 -8.26
N CYS A 39 -9.51 -3.51 -7.23
CA CYS A 39 -8.39 -2.98 -6.47
C CYS A 39 -7.83 -3.98 -5.46
N GLY A 40 -8.67 -4.88 -4.94
CA GLY A 40 -8.25 -5.98 -4.08
C GLY A 40 -7.29 -6.96 -4.75
N GLN A 41 -7.34 -7.08 -6.08
CA GLN A 41 -6.40 -7.90 -6.87
C GLN A 41 -5.00 -7.28 -6.97
N TYR A 42 -4.87 -5.98 -6.67
CA TYR A 42 -3.60 -5.23 -6.72
C TYR A 42 -3.36 -4.51 -5.39
N PRO A 43 -3.11 -5.26 -4.30
CA PRO A 43 -2.84 -4.69 -2.99
C PRO A 43 -1.56 -3.83 -3.00
N PRO A 44 -1.44 -2.80 -2.14
CA PRO A 44 -0.23 -1.98 -2.04
C PRO A 44 1.04 -2.84 -1.93
N GLU A 45 2.12 -2.42 -2.57
CA GLU A 45 3.40 -3.13 -2.49
C GLU A 45 4.09 -2.80 -1.16
N TYR A 46 4.58 -3.83 -0.47
CA TYR A 46 5.36 -3.66 0.75
C TYR A 46 6.82 -3.36 0.38
N MET A 47 7.32 -2.19 0.80
CA MET A 47 8.64 -1.70 0.41
C MET A 47 9.80 -2.29 1.25
N GLU A 48 9.51 -3.20 2.18
CA GLU A 48 10.48 -3.85 3.09
C GLU A 48 11.45 -2.86 3.77
N PRO A 49 10.94 -1.89 4.55
CA PRO A 49 11.80 -0.98 5.29
C PRO A 49 12.62 -1.71 6.36
N THR A 50 13.82 -1.21 6.63
CA THR A 50 14.60 -1.56 7.83
C THR A 50 14.61 -0.40 8.82
N VAL A 51 14.82 -0.71 10.10
CA VAL A 51 15.00 0.31 11.14
C VAL A 51 16.45 0.28 11.59
N ASP A 52 17.15 1.40 11.43
CA ASP A 52 18.55 1.58 11.86
C ASP A 52 18.69 2.93 12.54
N ASP A 53 19.22 2.94 13.77
CA ASP A 53 19.37 4.14 14.62
C ASP A 53 18.11 5.03 14.70
N GLY A 54 16.93 4.41 14.82
CA GLY A 54 15.65 5.11 14.88
C GLY A 54 15.18 5.73 13.56
N GLN A 55 15.91 5.49 12.46
CA GLN A 55 15.52 5.89 11.11
C GLN A 55 14.85 4.73 10.38
N ILE A 56 13.82 5.03 9.61
CA ILE A 56 13.19 4.09 8.68
C ILE A 56 13.93 4.22 7.34
N ILE A 57 14.63 3.16 6.95
CA ILE A 57 15.42 3.10 5.73
C ILE A 57 14.68 2.25 4.70
N ILE A 58 14.56 2.75 3.48
CA ILE A 58 14.01 2.04 2.33
C ILE A 58 15.07 2.05 1.23
N ASP A 59 15.28 0.91 0.58
CA ASP A 59 16.19 0.82 -0.56
C ASP A 59 15.75 1.77 -1.69
N LEU A 60 16.60 2.73 -2.03
CA LEU A 60 16.35 3.72 -3.07
C LEU A 60 16.06 3.06 -4.43
N ASN A 61 16.76 1.97 -4.77
CA ASN A 61 16.54 1.30 -6.05
C ASN A 61 15.12 0.73 -6.13
N LYS A 62 14.59 0.16 -5.04
CA LYS A 62 13.19 -0.29 -4.99
C LYS A 62 12.23 0.85 -5.29
N VAL A 63 12.45 2.03 -4.70
CA VAL A 63 11.63 3.22 -4.96
C VAL A 63 11.74 3.66 -6.42
N LEU A 64 12.94 3.70 -6.99
CA LEU A 64 13.19 4.20 -8.35
C LEU A 64 12.65 3.28 -9.44
N VAL A 65 12.65 1.95 -9.21
CA VAL A 65 12.11 0.97 -10.17
C VAL A 65 10.63 0.69 -9.96
N TRP A 66 10.03 1.14 -8.87
CA TRP A 66 8.61 0.94 -8.59
C TRP A 66 7.74 1.55 -9.69
N ARG A 67 6.79 0.78 -10.22
CA ARG A 67 5.84 1.19 -11.26
C ARG A 67 4.47 0.65 -10.94
N THR A 68 3.45 1.30 -11.47
CA THR A 68 2.10 0.71 -11.45
C THR A 68 2.07 -0.57 -12.28
N ARG A 69 1.38 -1.58 -11.79
CA ARG A 69 1.21 -2.91 -12.40
C ARG A 69 0.11 -2.93 -13.47
N ILE A 70 -0.70 -1.88 -13.54
CA ILE A 70 -1.86 -1.72 -14.43
C ILE A 70 -1.99 -0.29 -14.95
#